data_AF-A0A832SXK4-F1
#
_entry.id   AF-A0A832SXK4-F1
#
_cell.length_a   1.000
_cell.length_b   1.000
_cell.length_c   1.000
_cell.angle_alpha   90.00
_cell.angle_beta   90.00
_cell.angle_gamma   90.00
#
_symmetry.space_group_name_H-M   'P 1'
#
loop_
_entity.id
_entity.type
_entity.pdbx_description
1 polymer ?
#
loop_
_entity_poly.entity_id
_entity_poly.type
_entity_poly.pdbx_seq_one_letter_code
_entity_poly.pdbx_strand_id
1 'polypeptide(L)'
;EGGVQGYVYIKLPAGLWRLEELRRQGVDWADKALRRLEEIAKARGFSNLLEEYLRPAMEAETVDPRGLVVEDAEKGIRAVIRDVRVVRDGDRPRVVVEYEVNGKAKSFSFIWGMRKEGIVMANVWLVEERAAVLAALTGDQTIRGKRGTVTLYAKHLFALAKYRGVGWELLRWYAEVMRE
;
A
#
# COMPACT_ATOMS: atom_id res chain seq x y z
N GLU A 1 19.89 25.08 31.02
CA GLU A 1 19.13 23.99 30.40
C GLU A 1 18.85 24.36 28.93
N GLY A 2 19.73 23.93 28.03
CA GLY A 2 19.68 24.29 26.61
C GLY A 2 18.92 23.24 25.81
N GLY A 3 17.59 23.25 25.91
CA GLY A 3 16.74 22.45 25.02
C GLY A 3 16.55 23.19 23.71
N VAL A 4 17.33 22.86 22.68
CA VAL A 4 17.08 23.36 21.32
C VAL A 4 15.74 22.77 20.88
N GLN A 5 14.72 23.62 20.73
CA GLN A 5 13.46 23.22 20.10
C GLN A 5 13.75 22.88 18.64
N GLY A 6 14.00 21.59 18.38
CA GLY A 6 14.03 21.04 17.03
C GLY A 6 12.61 20.91 16.53
N TYR A 7 12.22 21.73 15.56
CA TYR A 7 10.98 21.52 14.83
C TYR A 7 11.14 20.29 13.94
N VAL A 8 10.56 19.16 14.36
CA VAL A 8 10.44 17.99 13.47
C VAL A 8 9.24 18.24 12.56
N TYR A 9 9.52 18.65 11.32
CA TYR A 9 8.51 18.71 10.26
C TYR A 9 8.15 17.29 9.83
N ILE A 10 7.19 16.70 10.54
CA ILE A 10 6.53 15.47 10.12
C ILE A 10 5.37 15.87 9.22
N LYS A 11 5.46 15.58 7.90
CA LYS A 11 4.25 15.51 7.08
C LYS A 11 3.38 14.40 7.69
N LEU A 12 2.22 14.79 8.23
CA LEU A 12 1.37 14.04 9.16
C LEU A 12 1.29 12.51 8.92
N PRO A 13 1.12 12.01 7.67
CA PRO A 13 1.01 10.57 7.42
C PRO A 13 2.26 9.77 7.82
N ALA A 14 3.46 10.30 7.56
CA ALA A 14 4.72 9.57 7.74
C ALA A 14 5.01 9.25 9.21
N GLY A 15 4.79 10.22 10.10
CA GLY A 15 5.03 10.02 11.54
C GLY A 15 3.95 9.15 12.18
N LEU A 16 2.69 9.30 11.76
CA LEU A 16 1.60 8.45 12.23
C LEU A 16 1.84 6.98 11.83
N TRP A 17 2.24 6.72 10.58
CA TRP A 17 2.56 5.37 10.13
C TRP A 17 3.76 4.77 10.86
N ARG A 18 4.79 5.58 11.13
CA ARG A 18 5.96 5.12 11.90
C ARG A 18 5.59 4.75 13.33
N LEU A 19 4.68 5.51 13.97
CA LEU A 19 4.18 5.15 15.30
C LEU A 19 3.44 3.81 15.27
N GLU A 20 2.60 3.57 14.26
CA GLU A 20 1.87 2.31 14.11
C GLU A 20 2.81 1.13 13.83
N GLU A 21 3.82 1.33 12.99
CA GLU A 21 4.86 0.32 12.73
C GLU A 21 5.59 -0.06 14.03
N LEU A 22 6.01 0.92 14.83
CA LEU A 22 6.68 0.70 16.11
C LEU A 22 5.76 0.04 17.13
N ARG A 23 4.49 0.42 17.20
CA ARG A 23 3.48 -0.23 18.05
C ARG A 23 3.38 -1.72 17.72
N ARG A 24 3.32 -2.06 16.43
CA ARG A 24 3.26 -3.47 15.97
C ARG A 24 4.54 -4.25 16.20
N GLN A 25 5.68 -3.56 16.32
CA GLN A 25 6.95 -4.14 16.76
C GLN A 25 7.03 -4.32 18.29
N GLY A 26 6.00 -3.93 19.04
CA GLY A 26 5.94 -4.07 20.50
C GLY A 26 6.62 -2.93 21.26
N VAL A 27 6.78 -1.75 20.64
CA VAL A 27 7.43 -0.60 21.29
C VAL A 27 6.41 0.14 22.17
N ASP A 28 6.53 -0.02 23.48
CA ASP A 28 5.57 0.49 24.48
C ASP A 28 5.29 2.00 24.39
N TRP A 29 6.31 2.82 24.16
CA TRP A 29 6.11 4.27 24.09
C TRP A 29 5.31 4.68 22.85
N ALA A 30 5.40 3.91 21.75
CA ALA A 30 4.63 4.16 20.54
C ALA A 30 3.14 3.82 20.74
N ASP A 31 2.85 2.73 21.46
CA ASP A 31 1.46 2.40 21.87
C ASP A 31 0.86 3.51 22.74
N LYS A 32 1.60 3.97 23.76
CA LYS A 32 1.16 5.08 24.63
C LYS A 32 0.94 6.38 23.85
N ALA A 33 1.82 6.69 22.91
CA ALA A 33 1.70 7.88 22.07
C ALA A 33 0.45 7.83 21.18
N LEU A 34 0.18 6.68 20.54
CA LEU A 34 -1.01 6.51 19.70
C LEU A 34 -2.30 6.60 20.50
N ARG A 35 -2.39 5.92 21.65
CA ARG A 35 -3.57 6.04 22.55
C ARG A 35 -3.81 7.49 22.97
N ARG A 36 -2.74 8.22 23.29
CA ARG A 36 -2.87 9.64 23.66
C ARG A 36 -3.36 10.50 22.50
N LEU A 37 -2.90 10.22 21.27
CA LEU A 37 -3.38 10.90 20.07
C LEU A 37 -4.86 10.59 19.82
N GLU A 38 -5.29 9.34 19.99
CA GLU A 38 -6.69 8.92 19.87
C GLU A 38 -7.59 9.62 20.89
N GLU A 39 -7.16 9.72 22.15
CA GLU A 39 -7.87 10.48 23.20
C GLU A 39 -8.05 11.94 22.82
N ILE A 40 -6.98 12.60 22.35
CA ILE A 40 -7.01 14.01 21.94
C ILE A 40 -7.91 14.19 20.72
N ALA A 41 -7.80 13.30 19.72
CA ALA A 41 -8.62 13.34 18.53
C ALA A 41 -10.10 13.16 18.88
N LYS A 42 -10.43 12.25 19.80
CA LYS A 42 -11.79 12.06 20.31
C LYS A 42 -12.31 13.30 21.03
N ALA A 43 -11.52 13.86 21.95
CA ALA A 43 -11.90 15.07 22.69
C ALA A 43 -12.11 16.28 21.78
N ARG A 44 -11.45 16.32 20.62
CA ARG A 44 -11.52 17.42 19.65
C ARG A 44 -12.43 17.13 18.44
N GLY A 45 -13.07 15.96 18.37
CA GLY A 45 -13.95 15.59 17.26
C GLY A 45 -13.23 15.24 15.95
N PHE A 46 -11.93 14.91 15.99
CA PHE A 46 -11.10 14.55 14.84
C PHE A 46 -10.82 13.05 14.70
N SER A 47 -11.51 12.18 15.45
CA SER A 47 -11.25 10.73 15.44
C SER A 47 -11.30 10.14 14.02
N ASN A 48 -12.29 10.51 13.21
CA ASN A 48 -12.43 10.00 11.84
C ASN A 48 -11.22 10.38 10.97
N LEU A 49 -10.70 11.60 11.13
CA LEU A 49 -9.54 12.07 10.37
C LEU A 49 -8.26 11.33 10.80
N LEU A 50 -8.07 11.12 12.11
CA LEU A 50 -6.94 10.35 12.61
C LEU A 50 -6.99 8.90 12.11
N GLU A 51 -8.17 8.28 12.16
CA GLU A 51 -8.38 6.92 11.65
C GLU A 51 -8.09 6.85 10.15
N GLU A 52 -8.58 7.80 9.35
CA GLU A 52 -8.31 7.88 7.92
C GLU A 52 -6.80 7.92 7.61
N TYR A 53 -6.05 8.74 8.35
CA TYR A 53 -4.60 8.81 8.18
C TYR A 53 -3.87 7.56 8.65
N LEU A 54 -4.32 6.91 9.73
CA LEU A 54 -3.66 5.71 10.27
C LEU A 54 -4.01 4.43 9.50
N ARG A 55 -5.18 4.37 8.87
CA ARG A 55 -5.73 3.17 8.23
C ARG A 55 -4.74 2.43 7.34
N PRO A 56 -3.96 3.09 6.43
CA PRO A 56 -3.00 2.37 5.61
C PRO A 56 -1.95 1.60 6.43
N ALA A 57 -1.45 2.18 7.52
CA ALA A 57 -0.47 1.54 8.39
C ALA A 57 -1.08 0.48 9.32
N MET A 58 -2.31 0.70 9.80
CA MET A 58 -3.04 -0.30 10.59
C MET A 58 -3.30 -1.56 9.77
N GLU A 59 -3.69 -1.41 8.51
CA GLU A 59 -3.97 -2.52 7.60
C GLU A 59 -2.72 -3.15 7.00
N ALA A 60 -1.56 -2.47 7.07
CA ALA A 60 -0.34 -2.88 6.39
C ALA A 60 0.04 -4.33 6.70
N GLU A 61 0.29 -5.17 5.69
CA GLU A 61 0.73 -6.56 5.88
C GLU A 61 -0.18 -7.45 6.77
N THR A 62 -1.45 -7.08 6.94
CA THR A 62 -2.42 -7.89 7.70
C THR A 62 -3.04 -9.03 6.88
N VAL A 63 -2.95 -8.96 5.56
CA VAL A 63 -3.52 -9.93 4.63
C VAL A 63 -2.42 -10.76 3.96
N ASP A 64 -2.54 -12.09 4.00
CA ASP A 64 -1.72 -12.96 3.18
C ASP A 64 -2.35 -13.06 1.77
N PRO A 65 -1.67 -12.60 0.70
CA PRO A 65 -2.23 -12.68 -0.64
C PRO A 65 -2.26 -14.12 -1.20
N ARG A 66 -1.51 -15.05 -0.61
CA ARG A 66 -1.32 -16.39 -1.17
C ARG A 66 -2.60 -17.22 -1.07
N GLY A 67 -2.96 -17.86 -2.17
CA GLY A 67 -4.19 -18.64 -2.28
C GLY A 67 -5.44 -17.80 -2.55
N LEU A 68 -5.33 -16.47 -2.67
CA LEU A 68 -6.45 -15.63 -3.08
C LEU A 68 -6.92 -16.05 -4.48
N VAL A 69 -8.18 -16.46 -4.57
CA VAL A 69 -8.82 -16.85 -5.84
C VAL A 69 -9.47 -15.64 -6.47
N VAL A 70 -9.14 -15.38 -7.72
CA VAL A 70 -9.69 -14.31 -8.55
C VAL A 70 -10.50 -14.95 -9.66
N GLU A 71 -11.80 -14.69 -9.68
CA GLU A 71 -12.72 -15.22 -10.68
C GLU A 71 -13.38 -14.10 -11.48
N ASP A 72 -13.33 -14.24 -12.81
CA ASP A 72 -14.09 -13.44 -13.75
C ASP A 72 -14.93 -14.36 -14.62
N ALA A 73 -16.14 -14.69 -14.16
CA ALA A 73 -17.04 -15.64 -14.83
C ALA A 73 -17.40 -15.16 -16.25
N GLU A 74 -17.61 -13.86 -16.45
CA GLU A 74 -17.94 -13.28 -17.75
C GLU A 74 -16.83 -13.53 -18.78
N LYS A 75 -15.58 -13.60 -18.33
CA LYS A 75 -14.40 -13.80 -19.17
C LYS A 75 -13.78 -15.20 -19.04
N GLY A 76 -14.40 -16.08 -18.26
CA GLY A 76 -13.88 -17.43 -17.97
C GLY A 76 -12.50 -17.43 -17.29
N ILE A 77 -12.16 -16.40 -16.52
CA ILE A 77 -10.87 -16.31 -15.84
C ILE A 77 -10.99 -16.89 -14.43
N ARG A 78 -10.06 -17.77 -14.08
CA ARG A 78 -9.83 -18.22 -12.71
C ARG A 78 -8.34 -18.22 -12.44
N ALA A 79 -7.90 -17.31 -11.59
CA ALA A 79 -6.51 -17.14 -11.20
C ALA A 79 -6.33 -17.36 -9.70
N VAL A 80 -5.24 -17.98 -9.28
CA VAL A 80 -4.87 -18.10 -7.86
C VAL A 80 -3.59 -17.32 -7.62
N ILE A 81 -3.60 -16.36 -6.71
CA ILE A 81 -2.41 -15.59 -6.36
C ILE A 81 -1.43 -16.49 -5.63
N ARG A 82 -0.19 -16.53 -6.11
CA ARG A 82 0.92 -17.32 -5.56
C ARG A 82 1.79 -16.50 -4.64
N ASP A 83 2.06 -15.25 -5.00
CA ASP A 83 2.87 -14.32 -4.22
C ASP A 83 2.63 -12.87 -4.69
N VAL A 84 2.79 -11.93 -3.76
CA VAL A 84 2.93 -10.51 -4.09
C VAL A 84 4.09 -10.00 -3.27
N ARG A 85 5.11 -9.44 -3.93
CA ARG A 85 6.32 -8.96 -3.25
C ARG A 85 6.82 -7.67 -3.85
N VAL A 86 7.58 -6.93 -3.06
CA VAL A 86 8.34 -5.77 -3.53
C VAL A 86 9.78 -6.19 -3.78
N VAL A 87 10.33 -5.72 -4.90
CA VAL A 87 11.75 -5.80 -5.24
C VAL A 87 12.24 -4.38 -5.46
N ARG A 88 13.39 -4.02 -4.88
CA ARG A 88 14.00 -2.71 -5.10
C ARG A 88 14.49 -2.59 -6.54
N ASP A 89 14.08 -1.51 -7.21
CA ASP A 89 14.57 -1.10 -8.52
C ASP A 89 15.18 0.30 -8.40
N GLY A 90 16.44 0.32 -7.94
CA GLY A 90 17.06 1.52 -7.41
C GLY A 90 16.34 2.00 -6.13
N ASP A 91 15.95 3.27 -6.11
CA ASP A 91 15.17 3.90 -5.05
C ASP A 91 13.67 3.56 -5.13
N ARG A 92 13.21 3.05 -6.27
CA ARG A 92 11.78 2.83 -6.56
C ARG A 92 11.34 1.40 -6.24
N PRO A 93 10.16 1.21 -5.61
CA PRO A 93 9.65 -0.11 -5.35
C PRO A 93 8.98 -0.69 -6.59
N ARG A 94 9.46 -1.86 -7.03
CA ARG A 94 8.83 -2.69 -8.05
C ARG A 94 7.95 -3.74 -7.38
N VAL A 95 6.65 -3.70 -7.62
CA VAL A 95 5.74 -4.77 -7.19
C VAL A 95 5.76 -5.87 -8.24
N VAL A 96 5.96 -7.11 -7.78
CA VAL A 96 5.87 -8.33 -8.59
C VAL A 96 4.68 -9.14 -8.08
N VAL A 97 3.78 -9.50 -8.99
CA VAL A 97 2.62 -10.34 -8.73
C VAL A 97 2.82 -11.67 -9.44
N GLU A 98 2.78 -12.77 -8.69
CA GLU A 98 2.83 -14.13 -9.19
C GLU A 98 1.46 -14.78 -8.99
N TYR A 99 0.97 -15.44 -10.02
CA TYR A 99 -0.35 -16.06 -10.02
C TYR A 99 -0.38 -17.28 -10.93
N GLU A 100 -1.38 -18.13 -10.76
CA GLU A 100 -1.56 -19.35 -11.54
C GLU A 100 -2.91 -19.33 -12.24
N VAL A 101 -2.93 -19.66 -13.54
CA VAL A 101 -4.15 -19.84 -14.33
C VAL A 101 -4.07 -21.18 -15.03
N ASN A 102 -5.08 -22.04 -14.86
CA ASN A 102 -5.11 -23.38 -15.46
C ASN A 102 -3.82 -24.19 -15.22
N GLY A 103 -3.29 -24.14 -13.98
CA GLY A 103 -2.06 -24.85 -13.59
C GLY A 103 -0.76 -24.22 -14.11
N LYS A 104 -0.81 -23.10 -14.82
CA LYS A 104 0.37 -22.40 -15.36
C LYS A 104 0.71 -21.17 -14.53
N ALA A 105 1.91 -21.15 -13.96
CA ALA A 105 2.45 -19.99 -13.27
C ALA A 105 2.71 -18.85 -14.27
N LYS A 106 2.26 -17.65 -13.89
CA LYS A 106 2.40 -16.40 -14.63
C LYS A 106 2.81 -15.30 -13.66
N SER A 107 3.41 -14.25 -14.20
CA SER A 107 3.75 -13.07 -13.41
C SER A 107 3.63 -11.79 -14.21
N PHE A 108 3.51 -10.68 -13.49
CA PHE A 108 3.68 -9.34 -14.02
C PHE A 108 4.22 -8.42 -12.93
N SER A 109 4.78 -7.29 -13.35
CA SER A 109 5.33 -6.31 -12.43
C SER A 109 5.08 -4.89 -12.90
N PHE A 110 5.14 -3.96 -11.95
CA PHE A 110 5.08 -2.52 -12.21
C PHE A 110 5.92 -1.78 -11.16
N ILE A 111 6.45 -0.63 -11.54
CA ILE A 111 7.38 0.16 -10.72
C ILE A 111 6.68 1.46 -10.34
N TRP A 112 6.66 1.76 -9.05
CA TRP A 112 6.18 3.05 -8.57
C TRP A 112 7.22 4.13 -8.80
N GLY A 113 6.78 5.33 -9.14
CA GLY A 113 7.64 6.50 -9.26
C GLY A 113 6.88 7.77 -8.93
N MET A 114 7.62 8.86 -8.77
CA MET A 114 7.10 10.20 -8.60
C MET A 114 7.37 11.02 -9.86
N ARG A 115 6.35 11.71 -10.38
CA ARG A 115 6.55 12.75 -11.41
C ARG A 115 6.91 14.09 -10.77
N LYS A 116 7.41 15.04 -11.57
CA LYS A 116 7.86 16.38 -11.13
C LYS A 116 6.85 17.16 -10.28
N GLU A 117 5.57 16.82 -10.31
CA GLU A 117 4.49 17.48 -9.57
C GLU A 117 4.11 16.74 -8.26
N GLY A 118 4.95 15.84 -7.75
CA GLY A 118 4.64 15.06 -6.55
C GLY A 118 3.61 13.95 -6.77
N ILE A 119 3.26 13.66 -8.02
CA ILE A 119 2.26 12.64 -8.36
C ILE A 119 2.92 11.27 -8.33
N VAL A 120 2.55 10.47 -7.32
CA VAL A 120 2.91 9.06 -7.21
C VAL A 120 2.08 8.22 -8.17
N MET A 121 2.76 7.53 -9.09
CA MET A 121 2.12 6.67 -10.08
C MET A 121 2.98 5.47 -10.50
N ALA A 122 2.33 4.46 -11.06
CA ALA A 122 2.96 3.34 -11.76
C ALA A 122 2.23 3.07 -13.08
N ASN A 123 2.95 2.60 -14.09
CA ASN A 123 2.32 2.12 -15.33
C ASN A 123 2.44 0.61 -15.40
N VAL A 124 1.35 -0.05 -15.80
CA VAL A 124 1.30 -1.51 -15.93
C VAL A 124 0.63 -1.90 -17.23
N TRP A 125 1.21 -2.86 -17.94
CA TRP A 125 0.64 -3.43 -19.15
C TRP A 125 -0.32 -4.58 -18.81
N LEU A 126 -1.60 -4.39 -19.13
CA LEU A 126 -2.66 -5.33 -18.81
C LEU A 126 -3.14 -6.12 -20.04
N VAL A 127 -3.32 -7.42 -19.81
CA VAL A 127 -4.22 -8.30 -20.54
C VAL A 127 -5.38 -8.64 -19.61
N GLU A 128 -6.44 -9.28 -20.11
CA GLU A 128 -7.66 -9.54 -19.32
C GLU A 128 -7.40 -10.25 -18.00
N GLU A 129 -6.57 -11.29 -18.01
CA GLU A 129 -6.16 -12.01 -16.80
C GLU A 129 -5.47 -11.09 -15.78
N ARG A 130 -4.52 -10.26 -16.23
CA ARG A 130 -3.79 -9.33 -15.36
C ARG A 130 -4.70 -8.25 -14.83
N ALA A 131 -5.65 -7.78 -15.64
CA ALA A 131 -6.64 -6.79 -15.23
C ALA A 131 -7.55 -7.34 -14.12
N ALA A 132 -8.03 -8.58 -14.25
CA ALA A 132 -8.81 -9.24 -13.20
C ALA A 132 -8.00 -9.41 -11.91
N VAL A 133 -6.77 -9.92 -12.01
CA VAL A 133 -5.86 -10.08 -10.87
C VAL A 133 -5.58 -8.75 -10.18
N LEU A 134 -5.23 -7.72 -10.94
CA LEU A 134 -4.90 -6.42 -10.38
C LEU A 134 -6.12 -5.75 -9.74
N ALA A 135 -7.30 -5.84 -10.38
CA ALA A 135 -8.55 -5.33 -9.81
C ALA A 135 -8.88 -5.99 -8.47
N ALA A 136 -8.63 -7.30 -8.33
CA ALA A 136 -8.83 -8.01 -7.07
C ALA A 136 -7.84 -7.56 -5.98
N LEU A 137 -6.57 -7.35 -6.34
CA LEU A 137 -5.55 -6.89 -5.40
C LEU A 137 -5.79 -5.44 -4.94
N THR A 138 -6.19 -4.55 -5.85
CA THR A 138 -6.41 -3.14 -5.52
C THR A 138 -7.83 -2.82 -5.05
N GLY A 139 -8.77 -3.75 -5.23
CA GLY A 139 -10.20 -3.49 -5.04
C GLY A 139 -10.81 -2.55 -6.09
N ASP A 140 -10.06 -2.18 -7.14
CA ASP A 140 -10.52 -1.23 -8.16
C ASP A 140 -11.15 -1.98 -9.35
N GLN A 141 -12.47 -2.14 -9.32
CA GLN A 141 -13.21 -2.81 -10.39
C GLN A 141 -13.14 -2.05 -11.73
N THR A 142 -12.75 -0.78 -11.77
CA THR A 142 -12.61 -0.04 -13.04
C THR A 142 -11.40 -0.51 -13.86
N ILE A 143 -10.46 -1.21 -13.22
CA ILE A 143 -9.33 -1.89 -13.88
C ILE A 143 -9.82 -3.14 -14.61
N ARG A 144 -10.90 -3.78 -14.13
CA ARG A 144 -11.41 -5.01 -14.71
C ARG A 144 -11.79 -4.81 -16.18
N GLY A 145 -11.37 -5.74 -17.02
CA GLY A 145 -11.61 -5.69 -18.47
C GLY A 145 -10.77 -4.68 -19.26
N LYS A 146 -9.93 -3.85 -18.62
CA LYS A 146 -8.97 -2.98 -19.33
C LYS A 146 -7.90 -3.81 -20.03
N ARG A 147 -7.42 -3.30 -21.16
CA ARG A 147 -6.29 -3.85 -21.94
C ARG A 147 -5.32 -2.73 -22.29
N GLY A 148 -4.04 -3.05 -22.42
CA GLY A 148 -2.97 -2.10 -22.69
C GLY A 148 -2.42 -1.44 -21.42
N THR A 149 -1.78 -0.28 -21.57
CA THR A 149 -1.16 0.44 -20.45
C THR A 149 -2.23 1.12 -19.59
N VAL A 150 -2.24 0.80 -18.30
CA VAL A 150 -3.05 1.50 -17.28
C VAL A 150 -2.13 2.19 -16.29
N THR A 151 -2.52 3.39 -15.86
CA THR A 151 -1.86 4.14 -14.81
C THR A 151 -2.50 3.86 -13.45
N LEU A 152 -1.68 3.45 -12.50
CA LEU A 152 -2.02 3.33 -11.09
C LEU A 152 -1.57 4.58 -10.35
N TYR A 153 -2.41 5.04 -9.43
CA TYR A 153 -2.16 6.16 -8.50
C TYR A 153 -2.02 5.70 -7.05
N ALA A 154 -1.65 6.61 -6.14
CA ALA A 154 -1.45 6.37 -4.71
C ALA A 154 -2.56 5.54 -4.03
N LYS A 155 -3.84 5.71 -4.40
CA LYS A 155 -4.93 4.88 -3.86
C LYS A 155 -4.70 3.37 -4.05
N HIS A 156 -4.10 2.96 -5.17
CA HIS A 156 -3.79 1.55 -5.44
C HIS A 156 -2.55 1.10 -4.67
N LEU A 157 -1.59 2.00 -4.43
CA LEU A 157 -0.44 1.73 -3.56
C LEU A 157 -0.92 1.41 -2.15
N PHE A 158 -1.83 2.21 -1.59
CA PHE A 158 -2.41 1.97 -0.27
C PHE A 158 -3.25 0.69 -0.23
N ALA A 159 -4.01 0.40 -1.29
CA ALA A 159 -4.76 -0.85 -1.37
C ALA A 159 -3.86 -2.09 -1.37
N LEU A 160 -2.68 -2.00 -2.01
CA LEU A 160 -1.68 -3.07 -1.99
C LEU A 160 -0.95 -3.18 -0.65
N ALA A 161 -0.93 -2.09 0.15
CA ALA A 161 -0.15 -2.07 1.38
C ALA A 161 -0.65 -3.08 2.42
N LYS A 162 -1.92 -3.50 2.36
CA LYS A 162 -2.46 -4.53 3.25
C LYS A 162 -1.81 -5.91 3.08
N TYR A 163 -1.15 -6.18 1.96
CA TYR A 163 -0.55 -7.49 1.69
C TYR A 163 0.81 -7.67 2.34
N ARG A 164 1.01 -8.83 2.96
CA ARG A 164 2.24 -9.21 3.64
C ARG A 164 3.45 -9.15 2.70
N GLY A 165 4.56 -8.58 3.18
CA GLY A 165 5.81 -8.43 2.40
C GLY A 165 5.81 -7.29 1.38
N VAL A 166 4.76 -6.45 1.38
CA VAL A 166 4.61 -5.32 0.47
C VAL A 166 4.33 -4.03 1.24
N GLY A 167 3.48 -4.11 2.26
CA GLY A 167 2.93 -2.98 3.00
C GLY A 167 3.92 -1.94 3.47
N TRP A 168 4.81 -2.33 4.39
CA TRP A 168 5.68 -1.35 5.03
C TRP A 168 6.69 -0.76 4.06
N GLU A 169 7.10 -1.50 3.03
CA GLU A 169 8.01 -0.97 2.01
C GLU A 169 7.34 0.09 1.15
N LEU A 170 6.10 -0.15 0.68
CA LEU A 170 5.36 0.82 -0.11
C LEU A 170 5.02 2.09 0.70
N LEU A 171 4.58 1.93 1.95
CA LEU A 171 4.23 3.08 2.81
C LEU A 171 5.46 3.93 3.16
N ARG A 172 6.60 3.30 3.48
CA ARG A 172 7.85 4.03 3.75
C ARG A 172 8.32 4.79 2.53
N TRP A 173 8.35 4.14 1.36
CA TRP A 173 8.74 4.82 0.12
C TRP A 173 7.80 5.99 -0.22
N TYR A 174 6.48 5.80 -0.10
CA TYR A 174 5.51 6.88 -0.32
C TYR A 174 5.78 8.05 0.64
N ALA A 175 5.99 7.76 1.93
CA ALA A 175 6.31 8.78 2.93
C ALA A 175 7.62 9.52 2.63
N GLU A 176 8.64 8.83 2.11
CA GLU A 176 9.93 9.41 1.71
C GLU A 176 9.77 10.38 0.53
N VAL A 177 9.16 9.93 -0.58
CA VAL A 177 9.02 10.77 -1.78
C VAL A 177 8.05 11.92 -1.58
N MET A 178 7.03 11.75 -0.73
CA MET A 178 6.11 12.82 -0.40
C MET A 178 6.69 13.81 0.61
N ARG A 179 7.87 13.57 1.21
CA ARG A 179 8.56 14.53 2.08
C ARG A 179 9.31 15.60 1.30
N GLU A 180 9.91 15.21 0.18
CA GLU A 180 10.52 16.12 -0.79
C GLU A 180 9.49 17.10 -1.40
#